data_AF-G2FQR8-F1
#
_entry.id   AF-G2FQR8-F1
#
_cell.length_a   1.000
_cell.length_b   1.000
_cell.length_c   1.000
_cell.angle_alpha   90.00
_cell.angle_beta   90.00
_cell.angle_gamma   90.00
#
_symmetry.space_group_name_H-M   'P 1'
#
loop_
_entity.id
_entity.type
_entity.pdbx_description
1 polymer ?
#
loop_
_entity_poly.entity_id
_entity_poly.type
_entity_poly.pdbx_seq_one_letter_code
_entity_poly.pdbx_strand_id
1 'polypeptide(L)' 'MMVTHSVKAASHAQRVLFIKDGEVFHQLYKAGMSDEAMYQKISDTLTTMATGGGRHE' A
#
# COMPACT_ATOMS: atom_id res chain seq x y z
N MET A 1 4.13 -15.65 -2.68
CA MET A 1 3.73 -14.40 -2.00
C MET A 1 4.74 -14.09 -0.92
N MET A 2 5.02 -12.81 -0.67
CA MET A 2 5.94 -12.33 0.38
C MET A 2 5.17 -11.37 1.28
N VAL A 3 5.52 -11.35 2.56
CA VAL A 3 5.04 -10.38 3.55
C VAL A 3 6.22 -9.53 3.99
N THR A 4 6.03 -8.21 4.05
CA THR A 4 7.08 -7.29 4.45
C THR A 4 6.49 -6.06 5.13
N HIS A 5 7.23 -5.49 6.08
CA HIS A 5 6.93 -4.18 6.67
C HIS A 5 7.68 -3.04 5.96
N SER A 6 8.54 -3.35 4.98
CA SER A 6 9.30 -2.35 4.24
C SER A 6 8.51 -1.84 3.04
N VAL A 7 8.17 -0.56 3.06
CA VAL A 7 7.53 0.14 1.93
C VAL A 7 8.42 0.12 0.70
N LYS A 8 9.74 0.26 0.88
CA LYS A 8 10.72 0.19 -0.20
C LYS A 8 10.77 -1.19 -0.86
N ALA A 9 10.72 -2.27 -0.08
CA ALA A 9 10.65 -3.61 -0.66
C ALA A 9 9.32 -3.83 -1.41
N ALA A 10 8.22 -3.34 -0.84
CA ALA A 10 6.88 -3.46 -1.42
C ALA A 10 6.71 -2.65 -2.72
N SER A 11 7.41 -1.51 -2.88
CA SER A 11 7.30 -0.66 -4.08
C SER A 11 7.85 -1.31 -5.36
N HIS A 12 8.72 -2.31 -5.22
CA HIS A 12 9.19 -3.11 -6.35
C HIS A 12 8.15 -4.15 -6.82
N ALA A 13 7.14 -4.48 -6.00
CA ALA A 13 6.13 -5.48 -6.34
C ALA A 13 5.12 -4.96 -7.37
N GLN A 14 4.61 -5.86 -8.21
CA GLN A 14 3.55 -5.53 -9.19
C GLN A 14 2.19 -5.28 -8.53
N ARG A 15 1.96 -5.87 -7.35
CA ARG A 15 0.75 -5.71 -6.56
C ARG A 15 1.08 -5.76 -5.08
N VAL A 16 0.48 -4.87 -4.31
CA VAL A 16 0.59 -4.81 -2.84
C VAL A 16 -0.80 -4.94 -2.25
N LEU A 17 -0.95 -5.81 -1.26
CA LEU A 17 -2.20 -6.05 -0.54
C LEU A 17 -2.05 -5.54 0.89
N PHE A 18 -3.00 -4.72 1.33
CA PHE A 18 -3.11 -4.26 2.70
C PHE A 18 -4.17 -5.10 3.38
N ILE A 19 -3.75 -5.80 4.43
CA ILE A 19 -4.62 -6.69 5.20
C ILE A 19 -4.91 -6.03 6.54
N LYS A 20 -6.19 -6.00 6.93
CA LYS A 20 -6.65 -5.52 8.23
C LYS A 20 -7.70 -6.51 8.75
N ASP A 21 -7.56 -6.92 10.01
CA ASP A 21 -8.51 -7.83 10.69
C ASP A 21 -8.79 -9.15 9.92
N GLY A 22 -7.79 -9.66 9.20
CA GLY A 22 -7.89 -10.91 8.43
C GLY A 22 -8.45 -10.76 7.01
N GLU A 23 -8.83 -9.54 6.60
CA GLU A 23 -9.42 -9.26 5.30
C GLU A 23 -8.54 -8.32 4.46
N VAL A 24 -8.66 -8.42 3.12
CA VAL A 24 -8.00 -7.49 2.20
C VAL A 24 -8.76 -6.17 2.24
N PHE A 25 -8.17 -5.17 2.88
CA PHE A 25 -8.76 -3.85 3.05
C PHE A 25 -8.49 -2.94 1.84
N HIS A 26 -7.27 -2.98 1.30
CA HIS A 26 -6.87 -2.16 0.15
C HIS A 26 -5.86 -2.91 -0.72
N GLN A 27 -5.78 -2.55 -2.00
CA GLN A 27 -4.78 -3.09 -2.91
C GLN A 27 -4.24 -2.02 -3.85
N LEU A 28 -2.96 -2.11 -4.16
CA LEU A 28 -2.30 -1.24 -5.15
C LEU A 28 -1.73 -2.11 -6.26
N TYR A 29 -1.91 -1.67 -7.51
CA TYR A 29 -1.31 -2.26 -8.70
C TYR A 29 -0.29 -1.28 -9.26
N LYS A 30 0.91 -1.76 -9.54
CA LYS A 30 1.99 -0.92 -10.04
C LYS A 30 1.75 -0.44 -11.46
N ALA A 31 1.28 -1.32 -12.35
CA ALA A 31 1.05 -1.01 -13.76
C ALA A 31 2.28 -0.31 -14.39
N GLY A 32 2.12 0.93 -14.88
CA GLY A 32 3.21 1.74 -15.45
C GLY A 32 3.90 2.69 -14.45
N MET A 33 3.60 2.59 -13.15
CA MET A 33 4.21 3.46 -12.14
C MET A 33 5.67 3.08 -11.88
N SER A 34 6.49 4.10 -11.65
CA SER A 34 7.84 3.92 -11.13
C SER A 34 7.81 3.41 -9.69
N ASP A 35 8.94 2.86 -9.24
CA ASP A 35 9.13 2.39 -7.86
C ASP A 35 8.92 3.53 -6.86
N GLU A 36 9.35 4.75 -7.20
CA GLU A 36 9.15 5.95 -6.40
C GLU A 36 7.67 6.32 -6.26
N ALA A 37 6.91 6.27 -7.36
CA ALA A 37 5.48 6.57 -7.35
C ALA A 37 4.70 5.51 -6.56
N MET A 38 5.08 4.23 -6.69
CA MET A 38 4.52 3.14 -5.90
C MET A 38 4.87 3.29 -4.41
N TYR A 39 6.10 3.71 -4.08
CA TYR A 39 6.56 3.97 -2.72
C TYR A 39 5.71 5.06 -2.04
N GLN A 40 5.48 6.18 -2.72
CA GLN A 40 4.66 7.27 -2.19
C GLN A 40 3.23 6.80 -1.94
N LYS A 41 2.60 6.11 -2.91
CA LYS A 41 1.24 5.56 -2.75
C LYS A 41 1.12 4.59 -1.57
N ILE A 42 2.10 3.72 -1.35
CA ILE A 42 2.09 2.81 -0.20
C ILE A 42 2.21 3.59 1.11
N SER A 43 3.10 4.58 1.17
CA SER A 43 3.30 5.44 2.36
C SER A 43 2.04 6.23 2.71
N ASP A 44 1.37 6.81 1.70
CA ASP A 44 0.10 7.52 1.85
C ASP A 44 -0.99 6.59 2.38
N THR A 45 -1.12 5.40 1.78
CA THR A 45 -2.10 4.39 2.20
C THR A 45 -1.90 4.00 3.66
N LEU A 46 -0.65 3.74 4.08
CA LEU A 46 -0.33 3.42 5.47
C LEU A 46 -0.66 4.57 6.43
N THR A 47 -0.39 5.81 6.02
CA THR A 47 -0.72 7.01 6.81
C THR A 47 -2.22 7.16 6.99
N THR A 48 -3.00 6.97 5.91
CA THR A 48 -4.47 6.98 5.96
C THR A 48 -5.02 5.86 6.85
N MET A 49 -4.42 4.66 6.80
CA MET A 49 -4.82 3.54 7.66
C MET A 49 -4.52 3.81 9.14
N ALA A 50 -3.35 4.39 9.45
CA ALA A 50 -2.95 4.70 10.82
C ALA A 50 -3.77 5.84 11.45
N THR A 51 -4.21 6.80 10.63
CA THR A 51 -5.02 7.95 11.06
C THR A 51 -6.52 7.65 11.10
N GLY A 52 -6.95 6.42 10.79
CA GLY A 52 -8.35 5.99 10.92
C GLY A 52 -9.26 6.40 9.77
N GLY A 53 -8.75 6.62 8.57
CA GLY A 53 -9.58 6.91 7.39
C GLY A 53 -10.18 8.32 7.41
N GLY A 54 -9.33 9.34 7.47
CA GLY A 54 -9.76 10.72 7.28
C GLY A 54 -10.06 11.05 5.83
N ARG A 55 -11.30 10.74 5.39
CA ARG A 55 -12.17 11.51 4.46
C ARG A 55 -13.22 10.57 3.85
N HIS A 56 -14.46 10.67 4.37
CA HIS A 56 -15.63 10.69 3.50
C HIS A 56 -15.38 11.76 2.43
N GLU A 57 -15.08 11.38 1.18
CA GLU A 57 -15.52 11.99 -0.08
C GLU A 57 -15.44 10.93 -1.20
#